data_AF-U3U038-F1
#
_entry.id   AF-U3U038-F1
#
_cell.length_a   1.000
_cell.length_b   1.000
_cell.length_c   1.000
_cell.angle_alpha   90.00
_cell.angle_beta   90.00
_cell.angle_gamma   90.00
#
_symmetry.space_group_name_H-M   'P 1'
#
loop_
_entity.id
_entity.type
_entity.pdbx_description
1 polymer ?
#
loop_
_entity_poly.entity_id
_entity_poly.type
_entity_poly.pdbx_seq_one_letter_code
_entity_poly.pdbx_strand_id
1 'polypeptide(L)' 'MLPYLRCGGVVLVVAHGNTLRALAAFLDGMSHDSVAELHIPTGLPAVYKMDAAAQVVSRYVLNVKK' A
#
# COMPACT_ATOMS: atom_id res chain seq x y z
N MET A 1 2.95 1.02 -12.13
CA MET A 1 1.71 1.14 -11.32
C MET A 1 0.87 2.34 -11.74
N LEU A 2 1.40 3.57 -11.67
CA LEU A 2 0.62 4.80 -11.83
C LEU A 2 -0.22 4.93 -13.13
N PRO A 3 0.28 4.58 -14.33
CA PRO A 3 -0.54 4.66 -15.55
C PRO A 3 -1.79 3.76 -15.50
N TYR A 4 -1.66 2.55 -14.96
CA TYR A 4 -2.78 1.62 -14.83
C TYR A 4 -3.82 2.08 -13.82
N LEU A 5 -3.38 2.64 -12.68
CA LEU A 5 -4.29 3.20 -11.68
C LEU A 5 -5.07 4.39 -12.23
N ARG A 6 -4.42 5.25 -13.03
CA ARG A 6 -5.08 6.41 -13.67
C ARG A 6 -6.13 6.01 -14.70
N CYS A 7 -6.02 4.83 -15.30
CA CYS A 7 -7.05 4.25 -16.16
C CYS A 7 -8.19 3.57 -15.36
N GLY A 8 -8.23 3.71 -14.03
CA GLY A 8 -9.23 3.06 -13.16
C GLY A 8 -8.96 1.59 -12.89
N GLY A 9 -7.77 1.08 -13.25
CA GLY A 9 -7.39 -0.31 -13.01
C GLY A 9 -7.04 -0.61 -11.56
N VAL A 10 -7.07 -1.90 -11.20
CA VAL A 10 -6.59 -2.39 -9.90
C VAL A 10 -5.20 -3.00 -10.06
N VAL A 11 -4.25 -2.59 -9.22
CA VAL A 11 -2.87 -3.09 -9.25
C VAL A 11 -2.59 -3.90 -7.99
N LEU A 12 -2.13 -5.15 -8.16
CA LEU A 12 -1.60 -5.98 -7.09
C LEU A 12 -0.07 -5.84 -7.06
N VAL A 13 0.49 -5.52 -5.89
CA VAL A 13 1.93 -5.49 -5.67
C VAL A 13 2.32 -6.65 -4.77
N VAL A 14 3.22 -7.51 -5.24
CA VAL A 14 3.77 -8.64 -4.48
C VAL A 14 5.28 -8.44 -4.34
N ALA A 15 5.76 -8.33 -3.10
CA ALA A 15 7.17 -8.10 -2.80
C ALA A 15 7.52 -8.60 -1.39
N HIS A 16 8.77 -8.41 -0.98
CA HIS A 16 9.27 -8.73 0.36
C HIS A 16 8.98 -7.61 1.36
N GLY A 17 9.08 -7.91 2.65
CA GLY A 17 8.76 -6.99 3.75
C GLY A 17 9.46 -5.64 3.67
N ASN A 18 10.73 -5.58 3.27
CA ASN A 18 11.47 -4.30 3.18
C ASN A 18 10.89 -3.37 2.11
N THR A 19 10.61 -3.91 0.92
CA THR A 19 10.02 -3.15 -0.18
C THR A 19 8.59 -2.71 0.15
N LEU A 20 7.79 -3.60 0.75
CA LEU A 20 6.42 -3.27 1.15
C LEU A 20 6.37 -2.22 2.26
N ARG A 21 7.32 -2.24 3.21
CA ARG A 21 7.44 -1.20 4.25
C ARG A 21 7.78 0.16 3.66
N ALA A 22 8.77 0.21 2.77
CA ALA A 22 9.14 1.45 2.09
C ALA A 22 7.97 2.02 1.27
N LEU A 23 7.25 1.17 0.54
CA LEU A 23 6.08 1.59 -0.23
C LEU A 23 4.94 2.06 0.68
N ALA A 24 4.60 1.32 1.72
CA ALA A 24 3.56 1.70 2.67
C ALA A 24 3.90 3.03 3.36
N ALA A 25 5.13 3.19 3.86
CA ALA A 25 5.59 4.44 4.47
C ALA A 25 5.48 5.64 3.51
N PHE A 26 5.84 5.47 2.23
CA PHE A 26 5.66 6.50 1.22
C PHE A 26 4.19 6.86 1.01
N LEU A 27 3.31 5.85 0.92
CA LEU A 27 1.87 6.04 0.73
C LEU A 27 1.17 6.64 1.96
N ASP A 28 1.66 6.33 3.15
CA ASP A 28 1.15 6.83 4.43
C ASP A 28 1.77 8.19 4.83
N GLY A 29 2.75 8.71 4.08
CA GLY A 29 3.44 9.97 4.39
C GLY A 29 4.32 9.90 5.65
N MET A 30 4.84 8.72 5.99
CA MET A 30 5.68 8.52 7.17
C MET A 30 7.11 9.07 6.95
N SER A 31 7.74 9.55 8.02
CA SER A 31 9.16 9.93 7.99
C SER A 31 10.04 8.68 7.86
N HIS A 32 11.28 8.87 7.38
CA HIS A 32 12.23 7.77 7.18
C HIS A 32 12.52 6.97 8.46
N ASP A 33 12.61 7.64 9.60
CA ASP A 33 12.92 7.01 10.88
C ASP A 33 11.80 6.04 11.32
N SER A 34 10.55 6.34 10.96
CA SER A 34 9.39 5.51 11.32
C SER A 34 9.21 4.27 10.43
N VAL A 35 9.92 4.16 9.31
CA VAL A 35 9.79 3.02 8.38
C VAL A 35 10.33 1.73 8.97
N ALA A 36 11.37 1.83 9.80
CA ALA A 36 12.01 0.66 10.43
C ALA A 36 11.05 -0.05 11.39
N GLU A 37 10.20 0.71 12.08
CA GLU A 37 9.23 0.22 13.06
C GLU A 37 7.93 -0.30 12.44
N LEU A 38 7.68 0.03 11.16
CA LEU A 38 6.49 -0.41 10.47
C LEU A 38 6.45 -1.94 10.32
N HIS A 39 5.46 -2.60 10.93
CA HIS A 39 5.26 -4.04 10.76
C HIS A 39 4.19 -4.30 9.69
N ILE A 40 4.56 -5.06 8.64
CA ILE A 40 3.64 -5.52 7.60
C ILE A 40 3.39 -7.01 7.81
N PRO A 41 2.16 -7.43 8.18
CA PRO A 41 1.85 -8.84 8.42
C PRO A 41 1.88 -9.65 7.12
N THR A 42 2.39 -10.88 7.19
CA THR A 42 2.39 -11.83 6.07
C THR A 42 0.98 -12.37 5.82
N GLY A 43 0.59 -12.45 4.54
CA GLY A 43 -0.67 -13.08 4.14
C GLY A 43 -1.93 -12.24 4.37
N LEU A 44 -1.80 -10.97 4.78
CA LEU A 44 -2.90 -10.03 4.93
C LEU A 44 -2.76 -8.87 3.93
N PRO A 45 -3.57 -8.83 2.86
CA PRO A 45 -3.49 -7.76 1.87
C PRO A 45 -3.90 -6.40 2.47
N ALA A 46 -3.01 -5.41 2.37
CA ALA A 46 -3.35 -4.01 2.61
C ALA A 46 -3.85 -3.36 1.32
N VAL A 47 -5.03 -2.75 1.36
CA VAL A 47 -5.66 -2.10 0.21
C VAL A 47 -5.56 -0.59 0.38
N TYR A 48 -5.02 0.08 -0.64
CA TYR A 48 -4.99 1.53 -0.75
C TYR A 48 -5.95 1.96 -1.86
N LYS A 49 -6.93 2.78 -1.53
CA LYS A 49 -7.76 3.47 -2.53
C LYS A 49 -7.12 4.81 -2.84
N MET A 50 -7.02 5.13 -4.12
CA MET A 50 -6.44 6.38 -4.60
C MET A 50 -7.45 7.17 -5.42
N ASP A 51 -7.32 8.49 -5.43
CA ASP A 51 -8.10 9.38 -6.29
C ASP A 51 -7.48 9.51 -7.70
N ALA A 52 -8.09 10.34 -8.55
CA ALA A 52 -7.61 10.59 -9.91
C ALA A 52 -6.22 11.28 -9.95
N ALA A 53 -5.83 11.96 -8.87
CA ALA A 53 -4.50 12.55 -8.70
C ALA A 53 -3.49 11.55 -8.09
N ALA A 54 -3.89 10.29 -7.93
CA ALA A 54 -3.14 9.21 -7.30
C ALA A 54 -2.71 9.50 -5.85
N GLN A 55 -3.52 10.30 -5.14
CA GLN A 55 -3.38 10.50 -3.71
C GLN A 55 -4.18 9.43 -2.97
N VAL A 56 -3.65 8.96 -1.83
CA VAL A 56 -4.32 7.96 -1.01
C VAL A 56 -5.54 8.58 -0.33
N VAL A 57 -6.72 8.02 -0.59
CA VAL A 57 -7.99 8.44 0.00
C VAL A 57 -8.33 7.62 1.24
N SER A 58 -8.01 6.32 1.22
CA SER A 58 -8.26 5.44 2.36
C SER A 58 -7.38 4.19 2.30
N ARG A 59 -7.13 3.61 3.46
CA ARG A 59 -6.44 2.33 3.63
C ARG A 59 -7.26 1.39 4.50
N TYR A 60 -7.31 0.11 4.13
CA TYR A 60 -7.89 -0.95 4.96
C TYR A 60 -7.21 -2.28 4.71
N VAL A 61 -7.32 -3.20 5.67
CA VAL A 61 -6.83 -4.58 5.52
C VAL A 61 -7.99 -5.44 5.00
N LEU A 62 -7.73 -6.20 3.94
CA LEU A 62 -8.72 -7.13 3.40
C LEU A 62 -8.73 -8.40 4.25
N ASN A 63 -9.74 -8.54 5.12
CA ASN A 63 -9.95 -9.77 5.86
C ASN A 63 -10.72 -10.77 4.99
N VAL A 64 -9.99 -11.64 4.30
CA VAL A 64 -10.60 -12.74 3.54
C VAL A 64 -10.93 -13.84 4.54
N LYS A 65 -12.17 -13.86 5.04
CA LYS A 65 -12.68 -15.05 5.73
C LYS A 65 -12.61 -16.22 4.75
N LYS A 66 -11.98 -17.31 5.17
CA LYS A 66 -12.01 -18.59 4.44
C LYS A 66 -13.42 -19.14 4.37
#